data_AF-K3W249-F1
#
_entry.id   AF-K3W249-F1
#
_cell.length_a   1.000
_cell.length_b   1.000
_cell.length_c   1.000
_cell.angle_alpha   90.00
_cell.angle_beta   90.00
_cell.angle_gamma   90.00
#
_symmetry.space_group_name_H-M   'P 1'
#
loop_
_entity.id
_entity.type
_entity.pdbx_description
1 polymer ?
#
loop_
_entity_poly.entity_id
_entity_poly.type
_entity_poly.pdbx_seq_one_letter_code
_entity_poly.pdbx_strand_id
1 'polypeptide(L)'
;MSLPNSKPKLPVAVEKPTPYTFDLGHLLAEDPNPVTLDRENLEQSLAELARDGAQSLINQFLTTCPLSSTAEGVLLTLPAPSTRLPREKPVPQAKAPTKWERFAAKKGIKPKTRESRRNLAFDEQTGEWQRKWGYKALNKKGEDWPIVEVDMEAEKKRKEGTTIRGDGRRERKERVKRNERLMRKNKGIPK
;
A
#
# COMPACT_ATOMS: atom_id res chain seq x y z
N MET A 1 -41.72 43.80 25.45
CA MET A 1 -40.86 42.80 24.77
C MET A 1 -41.09 42.92 23.27
N SER A 2 -40.27 43.71 22.57
CA SER A 2 -40.36 43.84 21.10
C SER A 2 -39.86 42.55 20.44
N LEU A 3 -40.69 41.93 19.62
CA LEU A 3 -40.28 40.78 18.80
C LEU A 3 -39.12 41.19 17.87
N PRO A 4 -38.07 40.36 17.71
CA PRO A 4 -36.98 40.68 16.81
C PRO A 4 -37.51 40.73 15.37
N ASN A 5 -37.28 41.86 14.70
CA ASN A 5 -37.67 42.09 13.32
C ASN A 5 -36.97 41.04 12.44
N SER A 6 -37.72 40.06 11.95
CA SER A 6 -37.22 39.00 11.06
C SER A 6 -36.75 39.63 9.76
N LYS A 7 -35.43 39.75 9.58
CA LYS A 7 -34.85 40.20 8.29
C LYS A 7 -35.44 39.35 7.15
N PRO A 8 -35.80 39.95 6.00
CA PRO A 8 -36.34 39.18 4.88
C PRO A 8 -35.30 38.14 4.44
N LYS A 9 -35.75 36.90 4.22
CA LYS A 9 -34.88 35.82 3.75
C LYS A 9 -34.44 36.14 2.32
N LEU A 10 -33.13 36.25 2.11
CA LEU A 10 -32.57 36.39 0.78
C LEU A 10 -32.79 35.10 -0.02
N PRO A 11 -33.03 35.18 -1.33
CA PRO A 11 -33.15 34.00 -2.16
C PRO A 11 -31.80 33.27 -2.23
N VAL A 12 -31.84 31.95 -2.04
CA VAL A 12 -30.66 31.07 -2.08
C VAL A 12 -30.69 30.09 -3.26
N ALA A 13 -31.85 29.96 -3.92
CA ALA A 13 -32.02 29.13 -5.10
C ALA A 13 -31.61 29.91 -6.35
N VAL A 14 -30.83 29.26 -7.21
CA VAL A 14 -30.41 29.78 -8.51
C VAL A 14 -31.17 28.99 -9.58
N GLU A 15 -32.02 29.68 -10.34
CA GLU A 15 -32.81 29.09 -11.41
C GLU A 15 -32.19 29.47 -12.76
N LYS A 16 -31.82 28.45 -13.55
CA LYS A 16 -31.28 28.63 -14.91
C LYS A 16 -32.01 27.72 -15.90
N PRO A 17 -32.05 28.08 -17.21
CA PRO A 17 -32.74 27.29 -18.24
C PRO A 17 -32.22 25.85 -18.34
N THR A 18 -30.90 25.68 -18.31
CA THR A 18 -30.26 24.36 -18.21
C THR A 18 -29.72 24.13 -16.80
N PRO A 19 -29.97 22.94 -16.20
CA PRO A 19 -29.55 22.65 -14.83
C PRO A 19 -28.04 22.47 -14.73
N TYR A 20 -27.50 22.76 -13.54
CA TYR A 20 -26.09 22.50 -13.21
C TYR A 20 -25.80 21.00 -13.13
N THR A 21 -24.60 20.61 -13.58
CA THR A 21 -24.01 19.29 -13.31
C THR A 21 -22.95 19.40 -12.24
N PHE A 22 -22.74 18.34 -11.46
CA PHE A 22 -21.85 18.37 -10.29
C PHE A 22 -20.91 17.17 -10.25
N ASP A 23 -19.65 17.42 -9.91
CA ASP A 23 -18.69 16.43 -9.45
C ASP A 23 -18.23 16.80 -8.03
N LEU A 24 -19.03 16.37 -7.05
CA LEU A 24 -18.81 16.68 -5.63
C LEU A 24 -17.51 16.07 -5.09
N GLY A 25 -16.98 15.03 -5.74
CA GLY A 25 -15.68 14.44 -5.35
C GLY A 25 -14.50 15.35 -5.68
N HIS A 26 -14.64 16.22 -6.69
CA HIS A 26 -13.66 17.25 -7.05
C HIS A 26 -14.09 18.67 -6.64
N LEU A 27 -15.15 18.80 -5.87
CA LEU A 27 -15.75 20.08 -5.47
C LEU A 27 -16.09 20.98 -6.67
N LEU A 28 -16.65 20.39 -7.72
CA LEU A 28 -16.85 21.04 -9.01
C LEU A 28 -18.34 21.15 -9.35
N ALA A 29 -18.73 22.34 -9.84
CA ALA A 29 -20.02 22.60 -10.48
C ALA A 29 -19.78 23.06 -11.91
N GLU A 30 -20.56 22.52 -12.83
CA GLU A 30 -20.53 22.81 -14.25
C GLU A 30 -21.81 23.54 -14.64
N ASP A 31 -21.63 24.71 -15.25
CA ASP A 31 -22.71 25.51 -15.80
C ASP A 31 -22.72 25.37 -17.33
N PRO A 32 -23.65 24.60 -17.93
CA PRO A 32 -23.73 24.46 -19.38
C PRO A 32 -24.43 25.67 -20.05
N ASN A 33 -24.94 26.64 -19.29
CA ASN A 33 -25.65 27.78 -19.85
C ASN A 33 -24.67 28.72 -20.59
N PRO A 34 -25.09 29.38 -21.69
CA PRO A 34 -24.26 30.35 -22.40
C PRO A 34 -23.81 31.51 -21.50
N VAL A 35 -22.53 31.85 -21.58
CA VAL A 35 -21.94 32.95 -20.81
C VAL A 35 -22.20 34.29 -21.50
N THR A 36 -23.05 35.12 -20.91
CA THR A 36 -23.28 36.50 -21.33
C THR A 36 -22.54 37.46 -20.41
N LEU A 37 -21.56 38.19 -20.94
CA LEU A 37 -20.72 39.10 -20.16
C LEU A 37 -20.92 40.53 -20.65
N ASP A 38 -21.13 41.46 -19.72
CA ASP A 38 -21.02 42.88 -20.00
C ASP A 38 -19.53 43.23 -20.10
N ARG A 39 -19.10 43.78 -21.24
CA ARG A 39 -17.69 44.14 -21.47
C ARG A 39 -17.31 45.41 -20.72
N GLU A 40 -18.26 46.28 -20.42
CA GLU A 40 -18.02 47.53 -19.68
C GLU A 40 -17.80 47.23 -18.19
N ASN A 41 -18.52 46.25 -17.65
CA ASN A 41 -18.40 45.79 -16.25
C ASN A 41 -18.07 44.29 -16.17
N LEU A 42 -16.95 43.89 -16.78
CA LEU A 42 -16.55 42.49 -16.92
C LEU A 42 -16.41 41.77 -15.57
N GLU A 43 -15.69 42.36 -14.62
CA GLU A 43 -15.43 41.76 -13.31
C GLU A 43 -16.72 41.52 -12.52
N GLN A 44 -17.65 42.47 -12.60
CA GLN A 44 -18.95 42.34 -11.93
C GLN A 44 -19.78 41.22 -12.56
N SER A 45 -19.84 41.15 -13.89
CA SER A 45 -20.53 40.08 -14.62
C SER A 45 -19.97 38.70 -14.28
N LEU A 46 -18.63 38.57 -14.22
CA LEU A 46 -17.97 37.32 -13.84
C LEU A 46 -18.22 36.95 -12.38
N ALA A 47 -18.19 37.93 -11.47
CA ALA A 47 -18.46 37.72 -10.05
C ALA A 47 -19.91 37.25 -9.82
N GLU A 48 -20.88 37.85 -10.51
CA GLU A 48 -22.29 37.44 -10.45
C GLU A 48 -22.48 36.01 -10.97
N LEU A 49 -21.86 35.67 -12.12
CA LEU A 49 -21.90 34.32 -12.67
C LEU A 49 -21.26 33.28 -11.73
N ALA A 50 -20.09 33.61 -11.16
CA ALA A 50 -19.37 32.74 -10.24
C ALA A 50 -20.13 32.58 -8.91
N ARG A 51 -20.77 33.65 -8.42
CA ARG A 51 -21.63 33.60 -7.22
C ARG A 51 -22.76 32.59 -7.40
N ASP A 52 -23.44 32.61 -8.54
CA ASP A 52 -24.55 31.70 -8.84
C ASP A 52 -24.10 30.24 -8.89
N GLY A 53 -22.94 29.98 -9.52
CA GLY A 53 -22.33 28.64 -9.52
C GLY A 53 -21.93 28.18 -8.12
N ALA A 54 -21.28 29.03 -7.33
CA ALA A 54 -20.86 28.72 -5.97
C ALA A 54 -22.05 28.48 -5.03
N GLN A 55 -23.12 29.29 -5.15
CA GLN A 55 -24.35 29.10 -4.39
C GLN A 55 -24.98 27.73 -4.69
N SER A 56 -25.06 27.36 -5.96
CA SER A 56 -25.59 26.06 -6.40
C SER A 56 -24.75 24.90 -5.87
N LEU A 57 -23.42 25.03 -5.91
CA LEU A 57 -22.48 24.04 -5.39
C LEU A 57 -22.63 23.84 -3.86
N ILE A 58 -22.70 24.93 -3.10
CA ILE A 58 -22.88 24.88 -1.64
C ILE A 58 -24.24 24.27 -1.28
N ASN A 59 -25.30 24.66 -1.98
CA ASN A 59 -26.63 24.08 -1.79
C ASN A 59 -26.59 22.56 -2.00
N GLN A 60 -25.90 22.10 -3.04
CA GLN A 60 -25.76 20.67 -3.33
C GLN A 60 -25.00 19.93 -2.23
N PHE A 61 -23.90 20.49 -1.72
CA PHE A 61 -23.15 19.90 -0.60
C PHE A 61 -23.99 19.74 0.65
N LEU A 62 -24.65 20.81 1.08
CA LEU A 62 -25.39 20.82 2.34
C LEU A 62 -26.68 19.99 2.26
N THR A 63 -27.23 19.80 1.05
CA THR A 63 -28.47 19.05 0.86
C THR A 63 -28.23 17.56 0.63
N THR A 64 -27.15 17.18 -0.05
CA THR A 64 -26.96 15.80 -0.53
C THR A 64 -25.84 15.02 0.18
N CYS A 65 -24.83 15.69 0.73
CA CYS A 65 -23.73 15.01 1.42
C CYS A 65 -24.08 14.74 2.89
N PRO A 66 -23.86 13.53 3.42
CA PRO A 66 -24.05 13.25 4.84
C PRO A 66 -23.09 14.05 5.72
N LEU A 67 -23.63 14.70 6.76
CA LEU A 67 -22.84 15.39 7.78
C LEU A 67 -22.44 14.42 8.90
N SER A 68 -21.17 14.46 9.28
CA SER A 68 -20.62 13.75 10.45
C SER A 68 -20.05 14.77 11.43
N SER A 69 -20.61 14.82 12.64
CA SER A 69 -20.06 15.64 13.73
C SER A 69 -19.07 14.79 14.54
N THR A 70 -17.81 15.20 14.55
CA THR A 70 -16.74 14.59 15.36
C THR A 70 -16.20 15.61 16.36
N ALA A 71 -15.36 15.17 17.30
CA ALA A 71 -14.71 16.09 18.25
C ALA A 71 -13.81 17.15 17.57
N GLU A 72 -13.39 16.89 16.33
CA GLU A 72 -12.56 17.80 15.52
C GLU A 72 -13.38 18.83 14.74
N GLY A 73 -14.69 18.58 14.54
CA GLY A 73 -15.59 19.50 13.84
C GLY A 73 -16.72 18.81 13.08
N VAL A 74 -17.42 19.59 12.25
CA VAL A 74 -18.49 19.09 11.37
C VAL A 74 -17.91 18.85 9.99
N LEU A 75 -17.96 17.59 9.53
CA LEU A 75 -17.37 17.14 8.26
C LEU A 75 -18.46 16.66 7.30
N LEU A 76 -18.26 16.87 6.01
CA LEU A 76 -19.12 16.34 4.95
C LEU A 76 -18.50 15.07 4.35
N THR A 77 -19.31 14.03 4.15
CA THR A 77 -18.88 12.83 3.43
C THR A 77 -19.09 13.02 1.94
N LEU A 78 -17.99 13.16 1.20
CA LEU A 78 -18.02 13.35 -0.25
C LEU A 78 -18.15 12.02 -1.01
N PRO A 79 -18.88 11.98 -2.13
CA PRO A 79 -18.91 10.81 -3.00
C PRO A 79 -17.57 10.63 -3.74
N ALA A 80 -17.38 9.45 -4.33
CA ALA A 80 -16.23 9.20 -5.18
C ALA A 80 -16.25 10.13 -6.41
N PRO A 81 -15.09 10.65 -6.86
CA PRO A 81 -15.04 11.55 -8.02
C PRO A 81 -15.59 10.90 -9.29
N SER A 82 -16.48 11.61 -9.99
CA SER A 82 -17.07 11.12 -11.23
C SER A 82 -16.13 11.33 -12.42
N THR A 83 -15.43 12.47 -12.47
CA THR A 83 -14.51 12.82 -13.56
C THR A 83 -13.28 11.92 -13.54
N ARG A 84 -13.07 11.15 -14.61
CA ARG A 84 -11.94 10.24 -14.74
C ARG A 84 -10.70 11.01 -15.19
N LEU A 85 -9.78 11.26 -14.26
CA LEU A 85 -8.48 11.86 -14.55
C LEU A 85 -7.44 10.79 -14.91
N PRO A 86 -6.50 11.10 -15.84
CA PRO A 86 -5.42 10.18 -16.18
C PRO A 86 -4.50 9.97 -14.98
N ARG A 87 -4.05 8.73 -14.79
CA ARG A 87 -3.07 8.41 -13.74
C ARG A 87 -1.69 8.91 -14.14
N GLU A 88 -0.93 9.43 -13.17
CA GLU A 88 0.48 9.78 -13.36
C GLU A 88 1.33 8.54 -13.70
N LYS A 89 1.07 7.42 -13.02
CA LYS A 89 1.83 6.19 -13.15
C LYS A 89 0.97 5.03 -13.63
N PRO A 90 1.53 4.13 -14.46
CA PRO A 90 0.83 2.93 -14.87
C PRO A 90 0.46 2.09 -13.65
N VAL A 91 -0.57 1.27 -13.80
CA VAL A 91 -0.94 0.30 -12.76
C VAL A 91 0.26 -0.62 -12.53
N PRO A 92 0.65 -0.87 -11.27
CA PRO A 92 1.75 -1.78 -10.96
C PRO A 92 1.55 -3.13 -11.66
N GLN A 93 2.51 -3.53 -12.49
CA GLN A 93 2.43 -4.80 -13.18
C GLN A 93 2.42 -5.96 -12.18
N ALA A 94 1.62 -6.98 -12.46
CA ALA A 94 1.61 -8.20 -11.66
C ALA A 94 3.02 -8.80 -11.64
N LYS A 95 3.49 -9.18 -10.45
CA LYS A 95 4.82 -9.79 -10.29
C LYS A 95 4.87 -11.10 -11.08
N ALA A 96 5.84 -11.22 -11.99
CA ALA A 96 6.03 -12.45 -12.73
C ALA A 96 6.32 -13.62 -11.77
N PRO A 97 5.67 -14.78 -11.95
CA PRO A 97 5.88 -15.91 -11.06
C PRO A 97 7.30 -16.45 -11.21
N THR A 98 7.98 -16.61 -10.09
CA THR A 98 9.32 -17.18 -9.99
C THR A 98 9.34 -18.64 -10.45
N LYS A 99 10.52 -19.16 -10.82
CA LYS A 99 10.65 -20.57 -11.21
C LYS A 99 10.15 -21.53 -10.13
N TRP A 100 10.36 -21.19 -8.85
CA TRP A 100 9.87 -21.99 -7.72
C TRP A 100 8.35 -21.96 -7.63
N GLU A 101 7.70 -20.80 -7.79
CA GLU A 101 6.24 -20.70 -7.77
C GLU A 101 5.61 -21.48 -8.92
N ARG A 102 6.20 -21.43 -10.12
CA ARG A 102 5.76 -22.26 -11.26
C ARG A 102 5.86 -23.75 -10.97
N PHE A 103 6.97 -24.17 -10.34
CA PHE A 103 7.17 -25.56 -9.94
C PHE A 103 6.19 -25.98 -8.84
N ALA A 104 6.02 -25.15 -7.81
CA ALA A 104 5.12 -25.40 -6.68
C ALA A 104 3.67 -25.51 -7.15
N ALA A 105 3.22 -24.61 -8.03
CA ALA A 105 1.90 -24.68 -8.64
C ALA A 105 1.71 -25.98 -9.45
N LYS A 106 2.68 -26.36 -10.29
CA LYS A 106 2.62 -27.60 -11.08
C LYS A 106 2.59 -28.87 -10.21
N LYS A 107 3.26 -28.84 -9.05
CA LYS A 107 3.33 -29.97 -8.11
C LYS A 107 2.25 -29.92 -7.01
N GLY A 108 1.41 -28.89 -6.98
CA GLY A 108 0.41 -28.72 -5.91
C GLY A 108 1.02 -28.48 -4.52
N ILE A 109 2.26 -27.96 -4.46
CA ILE A 109 2.94 -27.67 -3.19
C ILE A 109 2.30 -26.42 -2.58
N LYS A 110 1.54 -26.61 -1.51
CA LYS A 110 0.91 -25.51 -0.77
C LYS A 110 1.97 -24.72 0.02
N PRO A 111 1.79 -23.39 0.16
CA PRO A 111 2.68 -22.58 0.99
C PRO A 111 2.61 -23.04 2.45
N LYS A 112 3.73 -22.91 3.16
CA LYS A 112 3.82 -23.27 4.58
C LYS A 112 2.87 -22.39 5.42
N THR A 113 2.21 -23.01 6.40
CA THR A 113 1.35 -22.32 7.37
C THR A 113 2.13 -21.26 8.16
N ARG A 114 1.41 -20.29 8.73
CA ARG A 114 2.01 -19.23 9.57
C ARG A 114 2.81 -19.81 10.74
N GLU A 115 2.30 -20.87 11.36
CA GLU A 115 2.95 -21.56 12.49
C GLU A 115 4.24 -22.25 12.07
N SER A 116 4.24 -22.96 10.94
CA SER A 116 5.45 -23.59 10.39
C SER A 116 6.56 -22.57 10.08
N ARG A 117 6.16 -21.36 9.66
CA ARG A 117 7.08 -20.22 9.41
C ARG A 117 7.58 -19.54 10.68
N ARG A 118 7.04 -19.85 11.86
CA ARG A 118 7.47 -19.24 13.13
C ARG A 118 8.93 -19.57 13.40
N ASN A 119 9.69 -18.58 13.86
CA ASN A 119 11.12 -18.68 14.18
C ASN A 119 11.39 -19.32 15.56
N LEU A 120 10.64 -20.35 15.91
CA LEU A 120 10.79 -21.11 17.15
C LEU A 120 10.79 -22.59 16.80
N ALA A 121 11.71 -23.33 17.37
CA ALA A 121 11.80 -24.78 17.33
C ALA A 121 12.22 -25.27 18.71
N PHE A 122 11.63 -26.38 19.14
CA PHE A 122 11.96 -27.00 20.41
C PHE A 122 13.28 -27.75 20.28
N ASP A 123 14.21 -27.50 21.20
CA ASP A 123 15.48 -28.23 21.27
C ASP A 123 15.37 -29.35 22.31
N GLU A 124 15.31 -30.60 21.87
CA GLU A 124 15.15 -31.77 22.74
C GLU A 124 16.29 -31.95 23.75
N GLN A 125 17.49 -31.42 23.45
CA GLN A 125 18.65 -31.53 24.36
C GLN A 125 18.59 -30.55 25.54
N THR A 126 18.04 -29.36 25.33
CA THR A 126 17.95 -28.33 26.38
C THR A 126 16.55 -28.24 26.99
N GLY A 127 15.54 -28.86 26.37
CA GLY A 127 14.14 -28.77 26.80
C GLY A 127 13.52 -27.39 26.58
N GLU A 128 14.16 -26.51 25.79
CA GLU A 128 13.77 -25.12 25.61
C GLU A 128 13.38 -24.80 24.17
N TRP A 129 12.50 -23.82 24.00
CA TRP A 129 12.18 -23.26 22.68
C TRP A 129 13.27 -22.31 22.22
N GLN A 130 14.08 -22.75 21.27
CA GLN A 130 15.13 -21.94 20.66
C GLN A 130 14.72 -21.39 19.29
N ARG A 131 15.41 -20.35 18.84
CA ARG A 131 15.15 -19.75 17.52
C ARG A 131 15.73 -20.63 16.42
N LYS A 132 15.01 -20.79 15.31
CA LYS A 132 15.49 -21.52 14.12
C LYS A 132 16.66 -20.79 13.43
N TRP A 133 16.62 -19.45 13.43
CA TRP A 133 17.64 -18.56 12.88
C TRP A 133 17.74 -17.25 13.68
N GLY A 134 18.89 -16.58 13.68
CA GLY A 134 19.14 -15.35 14.43
C GLY A 134 20.14 -15.53 15.59
N TYR A 135 19.95 -14.79 16.67
CA TYR A 135 20.80 -14.86 17.87
C TYR A 135 20.70 -16.23 18.55
N LYS A 136 21.85 -16.86 18.86
CA LYS A 136 21.98 -18.21 19.46
C LYS A 136 21.04 -19.25 18.81
N ALA A 137 20.91 -19.20 17.49
CA ALA A 137 19.96 -20.04 16.78
C ALA A 137 20.49 -21.45 16.49
N LEU A 138 19.56 -22.38 16.35
CA LEU A 138 19.83 -23.79 16.10
C LEU A 138 20.64 -24.04 14.82
N ASN A 139 20.59 -23.14 13.84
CA ASN A 139 21.37 -23.24 12.61
C ASN A 139 22.91 -23.07 12.78
N LYS A 140 23.37 -22.75 13.99
CA LYS A 140 24.78 -22.68 14.40
C LYS A 140 25.13 -23.67 15.51
N LYS A 141 24.17 -24.52 15.91
CA LYS A 141 24.38 -25.50 16.97
C LYS A 141 25.53 -26.44 16.57
N GLY A 142 26.48 -26.64 17.48
CA GLY A 142 27.68 -27.46 17.26
C GLY A 142 28.92 -26.72 16.73
N GLU A 143 28.81 -25.47 16.27
CA GLU A 143 29.99 -24.71 15.81
C GLU A 143 30.88 -24.22 16.96
N ASP A 144 30.30 -24.01 18.15
CA ASP A 144 31.00 -23.55 19.36
C ASP A 144 31.43 -24.72 20.27
N TRP A 145 31.25 -25.98 19.86
CA TRP A 145 31.63 -27.13 20.69
C TRP A 145 33.15 -27.25 20.83
N PRO A 146 33.68 -27.39 22.08
CA PRO A 146 35.11 -27.57 22.31
C PRO A 146 35.67 -28.83 21.65
N ILE A 147 34.86 -29.89 21.58
CA ILE A 147 35.23 -31.20 21.03
C ILE A 147 34.27 -31.50 19.86
N VAL A 148 34.82 -31.91 18.73
CA VAL A 148 34.07 -32.32 17.53
C VAL A 148 34.57 -33.70 17.15
N GLU A 149 33.65 -34.66 17.03
CA GLU A 149 33.97 -36.00 16.55
C GLU A 149 34.40 -35.94 15.08
N VAL A 150 35.51 -36.59 14.76
CA VAL A 150 36.09 -36.60 13.41
C VAL A 150 36.27 -38.03 12.95
N ASP A 151 35.85 -38.31 11.72
CA ASP A 151 36.22 -39.53 11.01
C ASP A 151 37.64 -39.39 10.46
N MET A 152 38.53 -40.27 10.92
CA MET A 152 39.95 -40.26 10.60
C MET A 152 40.23 -40.49 9.10
N GLU A 153 39.34 -41.18 8.38
CA GLU A 153 39.49 -41.36 6.93
C GLU A 153 39.12 -40.10 6.14
N ALA A 154 38.08 -39.40 6.59
CA ALA A 154 37.63 -38.16 5.98
C ALA A 154 38.64 -37.02 6.20
N GLU A 155 39.29 -36.99 7.36
CA GLU A 155 40.33 -36.01 7.67
C GLU A 155 41.57 -36.18 6.80
N LYS A 156 42.00 -37.41 6.55
CA LYS A 156 43.15 -37.71 5.66
C LYS A 156 42.93 -37.29 4.21
N LYS A 157 41.68 -37.22 3.76
CA LYS A 157 41.30 -36.81 2.39
C LYS A 157 41.03 -35.31 2.25
N ARG A 158 41.17 -34.54 3.35
CA ARG A 158 40.81 -33.12 3.39
C ARG A 158 41.83 -32.28 2.61
N LYS A 159 41.34 -31.23 1.93
CA LYS A 159 42.20 -30.26 1.24
C LYS A 159 42.94 -29.38 2.24
N GLU A 160 44.22 -29.15 1.96
CA GLU A 160 45.10 -28.30 2.77
C GLU A 160 44.47 -26.91 3.00
N GLY A 161 44.49 -26.44 4.25
CA GLY A 161 43.90 -25.15 4.65
C GLY A 161 42.40 -25.14 4.96
N THR A 162 41.74 -26.30 5.01
CA THR A 162 40.32 -26.40 5.44
C THR A 162 40.19 -27.03 6.83
N THR A 163 39.18 -26.62 7.60
CA THR A 163 38.93 -27.12 8.97
C THR A 163 37.47 -27.53 9.13
N ILE A 164 37.21 -28.51 10.01
CA ILE A 164 35.86 -29.04 10.22
C ILE A 164 34.86 -27.99 10.71
N ARG A 165 35.34 -27.07 11.55
CA ARG A 165 34.56 -25.91 12.01
C ARG A 165 34.31 -24.89 10.89
N GLY A 166 35.22 -24.79 9.92
CA GLY A 166 35.10 -23.89 8.78
C GLY A 166 34.14 -24.38 7.70
N ASP A 167 33.96 -25.69 7.56
CA ASP A 167 33.14 -26.30 6.51
C ASP A 167 31.66 -25.93 6.63
N GLY A 168 31.09 -25.97 7.85
CA GLY A 168 29.70 -25.56 8.09
C GLY A 168 29.43 -24.08 7.75
N ARG A 169 30.40 -23.20 8.01
CA ARG A 169 30.35 -21.79 7.59
C ARG A 169 30.50 -21.65 6.07
N ARG A 170 31.40 -22.41 5.44
CA ARG A 170 31.64 -22.37 3.99
C ARG A 170 30.39 -22.80 3.23
N GLU A 171 29.79 -23.94 3.61
CA GLU A 171 28.60 -24.47 2.96
C GLU A 171 27.41 -23.50 3.07
N ARG A 172 27.18 -22.91 4.25
CA ARG A 172 26.12 -21.89 4.42
C ARG A 172 26.35 -20.68 3.54
N LYS A 173 27.60 -20.16 3.47
CA LYS A 173 27.94 -19.04 2.58
C LYS A 173 27.70 -19.40 1.10
N GLU A 174 28.03 -20.62 0.68
CA GLU A 174 27.78 -21.08 -0.68
C GLU A 174 26.28 -21.17 -1.00
N ARG A 175 25.47 -21.70 -0.07
CA ARG A 175 24.00 -21.74 -0.19
C ARG A 175 23.40 -20.34 -0.29
N VAL A 176 23.88 -19.38 0.51
CA VAL A 176 23.46 -17.97 0.45
C VAL A 176 23.80 -17.36 -0.92
N LYS A 177 25.06 -17.49 -1.38
CA LYS A 177 25.49 -17.01 -2.70
C LYS A 177 24.67 -17.63 -3.84
N ARG A 178 24.33 -18.92 -3.73
CA ARG A 178 23.46 -19.61 -4.70
C ARG A 178 22.05 -19.01 -4.70
N ASN A 179 21.47 -18.75 -3.52
CA ASN A 179 20.14 -18.16 -3.40
C ASN A 179 20.10 -16.74 -4.00
N GLU A 180 21.09 -15.90 -3.70
CA GLU A 180 21.23 -14.56 -4.29
C GLU A 180 21.34 -14.61 -5.82
N ARG A 181 22.14 -15.55 -6.34
CA ARG A 181 22.26 -15.77 -7.79
C ARG A 181 20.92 -16.16 -8.42
N LEU A 182 20.14 -17.02 -7.77
CA LEU A 182 18.80 -17.42 -8.24
C LEU A 182 17.80 -16.27 -8.15
N MET A 183 17.85 -15.46 -7.10
CA MET A 183 17.03 -14.26 -6.95
C MET A 183 17.32 -13.27 -8.08
N ARG A 184 18.60 -13.00 -8.38
CA ARG A 184 18.99 -12.13 -9.49
C ARG A 184 18.51 -12.65 -10.85
N LYS A 185 18.61 -13.98 -11.07
CA LYS A 185 18.06 -14.62 -12.28
C LYS A 185 16.55 -14.51 -12.38
N ASN A 186 15.81 -14.48 -11.27
CA ASN A 186 14.36 -14.27 -11.30
C ASN A 186 13.99 -12.79 -11.51
N LYS A 187 14.77 -11.84 -10.97
CA LYS A 187 14.57 -10.39 -11.14
C LYS A 187 14.90 -9.90 -12.56
N GLY A 188 15.97 -10.41 -13.14
CA GLY A 188 16.46 -10.02 -14.47
C GLY A 188 15.71 -10.68 -15.64
N ILE A 189 14.51 -11.21 -15.42
CA ILE A 189 13.62 -11.64 -16.50
C ILE A 189 12.53 -10.56 -16.62
N PRO A 190 12.79 -9.45 -17.33
CA PRO A 190 11.70 -8.76 -18.00
C PRO A 190 11.22 -9.68 -19.12
N LYS A 191 9.96 -10.13 -19.03
CA LYS A 191 9.22 -10.56 -20.21
C LYS A 191 8.31 -9.42 -20.61
#